data_AF-A0A1X7VI05-F1
#
_entry.id   AF-A0A1X7VI05-F1
#
_cell.length_a   1.000
_cell.length_b   1.000
_cell.length_c   1.000
_cell.angle_alpha   90.00
_cell.angle_beta   90.00
_cell.angle_gamma   90.00
#
_symmetry.space_group_name_H-M   'P 1'
#
loop_
_entity.id
_entity.type
_entity.pdbx_description
1 polymer ?
#
loop_
_entity_poly.entity_id
_entity_poly.type
_entity_poly.pdbx_seq_one_letter_code
_entity_poly.pdbx_strand_id
1 'polypeptide(L)' 'MTLKIVVVYMVSMVSNLNLACLHMHLEHILKSNEWFGWKNILFVGDFLQLPPVYRKLLFNKISN' A
#
# COMPACT_ATOMS: atom_id res chain seq x y z
N MET A 1 -10.53 -19.62 -4.81
CA MET A 1 -9.53 -19.27 -3.77
C MET A 1 -10.01 -18.01 -3.07
N THR A 2 -10.37 -18.07 -1.79
CA THR A 2 -10.81 -16.89 -1.02
C THR A 2 -9.63 -16.29 -0.26
N LEU A 3 -9.15 -15.13 -0.68
CA LEU A 3 -8.21 -14.33 0.10
C LEU A 3 -8.90 -13.90 1.41
N LYS A 4 -8.31 -14.19 2.57
CA LYS A 4 -8.91 -13.87 3.89
C LYS A 4 -8.18 -12.74 4.62
N ILE A 5 -6.85 -12.75 4.56
CA ILE A 5 -5.99 -11.76 5.19
C ILE A 5 -4.82 -11.43 4.25
N VAL A 6 -4.41 -10.17 4.26
CA VAL A 6 -3.20 -9.68 3.58
C VAL A 6 -2.23 -9.23 4.66
N VAL A 7 -1.03 -9.79 4.66
CA VAL A 7 0.02 -9.44 5.62
C VAL A 7 1.10 -8.66 4.89
N VAL A 8 1.40 -7.46 5.39
CA VAL A 8 2.47 -6.61 4.89
C VAL A 8 3.57 -6.59 5.93
N TYR A 9 4.68 -7.27 5.65
CA TYR A 9 5.86 -7.30 6.50
C TYR A 9 6.82 -6.15 6.16
N MET A 10 7.58 -5.68 7.15
CA MET A 10 8.49 -4.53 7.04
C MET A 10 7.79 -3.28 6.50
N VAL A 11 6.65 -2.94 7.09
CA VAL A 11 5.84 -1.78 6.66
C VAL A 11 6.62 -0.45 6.67
N SER A 12 7.69 -0.33 7.46
CA SER A 12 8.58 0.84 7.50
C SER A 12 9.22 1.16 6.15
N MET A 13 9.43 0.15 5.29
CA MET A 13 10.05 0.33 3.97
C MET A 13 9.01 0.52 2.86
N VAL A 14 7.72 0.41 3.18
CA VAL A 14 6.64 0.50 2.21
C VAL A 14 6.24 1.96 2.04
N SER A 15 6.32 2.46 0.80
CA SER A 15 5.90 3.83 0.50
C SER A 15 4.38 3.96 0.48
N ASN A 16 3.87 5.17 0.75
CA ASN A 16 2.43 5.47 0.67
C ASN A 16 1.87 5.19 -0.74
N LEU A 17 2.67 5.39 -1.78
CA LEU A 17 2.32 5.07 -3.17
C LEU A 17 2.14 3.57 -3.38
N ASN A 18 3.02 2.74 -2.81
CA ASN A 18 2.90 1.29 -2.89
C ASN A 18 1.62 0.82 -2.17
N LEU A 19 1.31 1.42 -1.02
CA LEU A 19 0.11 1.08 -0.26
C LEU A 19 -1.18 1.50 -0.98
N ALA A 20 -1.20 2.68 -1.57
CA ALA A 20 -2.32 3.15 -2.40
C ALA A 20 -2.51 2.26 -3.63
N CYS A 21 -1.41 1.86 -4.29
CA CYS A 21 -1.44 0.93 -5.42
C CYS A 21 -2.02 -0.43 -5.02
N LEU A 22 -1.59 -0.98 -3.87
CA LEU A 22 -2.13 -2.23 -3.33
C LEU A 22 -3.63 -2.12 -3.06
N HIS A 23 -4.07 -1.02 -2.45
CA HIS A 23 -5.48 -0.74 -2.21
C HIS A 23 -6.30 -0.73 -3.51
N MET A 24 -5.89 0.06 -4.50
CA MET A 24 -6.58 0.14 -5.80
C MET A 24 -6.64 -1.21 -6.52
N HIS A 25 -5.56 -1.99 -6.48
CA HIS A 25 -5.55 -3.33 -7.06
C HIS A 25 -6.51 -4.29 -6.35
N LEU A 26 -6.57 -4.25 -5.02
CA LEU A 26 -7.49 -5.10 -4.26
C LEU A 26 -8.95 -4.71 -4.51
N GLU A 27 -9.27 -3.42 -4.55
CA GLU A 27 -10.60 -2.94 -4.93
C GLU A 27 -11.00 -3.42 -6.33
N HIS A 28 -10.09 -3.28 -7.30
CA HIS A 28 -10.34 -3.70 -8.69
C HIS A 28 -10.56 -5.21 -8.83
N ILE A 29 -9.72 -6.03 -8.19
CA ILE A 29 -9.81 -7.50 -8.27
C ILE A 29 -11.07 -8.00 -7.54
N LEU A 30 -11.39 -7.41 -6.39
CA LEU A 30 -12.49 -7.85 -5.53
C LEU A 30 -13.81 -7.16 -5.88
N LYS A 31 -13.80 -6.22 -6.84
CA LYS A 31 -14.96 -5.44 -7.30
C LYS A 31 -15.71 -4.80 -6.14
N SER A 32 -14.96 -4.19 -5.23
CA SER A 32 -15.47 -3.57 -4.01
C SER A 32 -14.80 -2.22 -3.81
N ASN A 33 -15.57 -1.24 -3.37
CA ASN A 33 -15.08 0.10 -3.00
C ASN A 33 -14.79 0.20 -1.49
N GLU A 34 -14.84 -0.93 -0.79
CA GLU A 34 -14.45 -1.01 0.61
C GLU A 34 -12.93 -1.01 0.72
N TRP A 35 -12.42 -0.53 1.85
CA TRP A 35 -10.99 -0.45 2.08
C TRP A 35 -10.32 -1.81 1.84
N PHE A 36 -9.41 -1.83 0.86
CA PHE A 36 -8.67 -3.03 0.45
C PHE A 36 -9.57 -4.18 -0.01
N GLY A 37 -10.70 -3.85 -0.64
CA GLY A 37 -11.68 -4.82 -1.12
C GLY A 37 -12.28 -5.68 -0.01
N TRP A 38 -12.50 -5.08 1.17
CA TRP A 38 -13.06 -5.73 2.36
C TRP A 38 -12.19 -6.88 2.91
N LYS A 39 -10.87 -6.78 2.72
CA LYS A 39 -9.90 -7.73 3.27
C LYS A 39 -9.26 -7.19 4.54
N ASN A 40 -9.14 -8.08 5.51
CA ASN A 40 -8.37 -7.81 6.71
C ASN A 40 -6.90 -7.63 6.32
N ILE A 41 -6.28 -6.55 6.80
CA ILE A 41 -4.85 -6.31 6.62
C ILE A 41 -4.16 -6.28 7.97
N LEU A 42 -3.00 -6.92 8.02
CA LEU A 42 -2.08 -6.85 9.14
C LEU A 42 -0.76 -6.24 8.68
N PHE A 43 -0.45 -5.05 9.20
CA PHE A 43 0.86 -4.44 9.04
C PHE A 43 1.78 -4.91 10.16
N VAL A 44 2.94 -5.43 9.78
CA VAL A 44 3.99 -5.88 10.70
C VAL A 44 5.29 -5.19 10.32
N GLY A 45 5.94 -4.54 11.27
CA GLY A 45 7.23 -3.91 11.06
C GLY A 45 7.57 -2.95 12.18
N ASP A 46 8.80 -2.47 12.16
CA ASP A 46 9.31 -1.49 13.11
C ASP A 46 9.66 -0.22 12.35
N PHE A 47 8.99 0.88 12.68
CA PHE A 47 9.21 2.17 12.01
C PHE A 47 10.58 2.79 12.29
N LEU A 48 11.33 2.26 13.27
CA LEU A 48 12.73 2.63 13.50
C LEU A 48 13.72 1.93 12.56
N GLN A 49 13.26 0.96 11.75
CA GLN A 49 14.05 0.37 10.68
C GLN A 49 14.17 1.33 9.48
N LEU A 50 14.73 0.83 8.37
CA LEU A 50 14.92 1.62 7.16
C LEU A 50 13.59 2.24 6.69
N PRO A 51 13.59 3.55 6.35
CA PRO A 51 12.43 4.20 5.78
C PRO A 51 12.20 3.73 4.34
N PRO A 52 11.06 4.09 3.72
CA PRO A 52 10.83 3.78 2.33
C PRO A 52 11.90 4.41 1.44
N VAL A 53 12.36 3.68 0.43
CA VAL A 53 13.34 4.22 -0.52
C VAL A 53 12.71 5.43 -1.22
N TYR A 54 13.27 6.61 -0.98
CA TYR A 54 12.85 7.82 -1.67
C TYR A 54 13.21 7.70 -3.15
N ARG A 55 12.20 7.50 -4.00
CA ARG A 55 12.36 7.68 -5.44
C ARG A 55 12.05 9.14 -5.73
N LYS A 56 13.00 9.87 -6.32
CA LYS A 56 12.76 11.23 -6.85
C LYS A 56 11.52 11.16 -7.74
N LEU A 57 10.49 11.95 -7.40
CA LEU A 57 9.29 12.07 -8.22
C LEU A 57 9.74 12.43 -9.64
N LEU A 58 9.47 11.55 -10.61
CA LEU A 58 9.70 11.83 -12.04
C LEU A 58 8.69 12.85 -12.59
N PHE A 59 7.64 13.12 -11.83
CA PHE A 59 6.60 14.08 -12.18
C PHE A 59 6.93 15.44 -11.58
N ASN A 60 7.08 16.44 -12.44
CA ASN A 60 7.25 17.82 -12.01
C ASN A 60 5.99 18.29 -11.28
N LYS A 61 6.18 19.05 -10.20
CA LYS A 61 5.08 19.70 -9.49
C LYS A 61 4.43 20.70 -10.45
N ILE A 62 3.16 20.50 -10.81
CA ILE A 62 2.40 21.49 -11.55
C ILE A 62 2.13 22.63 -10.56
N SER A 63 2.81 23.77 -10.73
CA SER A 63 2.48 25.00 -10.03
C SER A 63 1.32 25.67 -10.77
N ASN A 64 0.30 26.08 -10.01
CA ASN A 64 -0.84 26.85 -10.50
C ASN A 64 -0.44 28.30 -10.78
#